data_AF-A0A8K0M1Y8-F1
#
_entry.id   AF-A0A8K0M1Y8-F1
#
_cell.length_a   1.000
_cell.length_b   1.000
_cell.length_c   1.000
_cell.angle_alpha   90.00
_cell.angle_beta   90.00
_cell.angle_gamma   90.00
#
_symmetry.space_group_name_H-M   'P 1'
#
loop_
_entity.id
_entity.type
_entity.pdbx_description
1 polymer ?
#
loop_
_entity_poly.entity_id
_entity_poly.type
_entity_poly.pdbx_seq_one_letter_code
_entity_poly.pdbx_strand_id
1 'polypeptide(L)'
;MPPLQEIDPNVSTPAKRCGPKRKAYIDRQFTPRPPIQRIERTYSKAKKEEIIIWMTRHRIERNGEWKQPSFRDAEAHWKVPFKTISNWWKLRDTLVPSRQTRQYSPYWPDLEKELYVMFLEARGRHKVVTTSWFRHKARSIFARLPPASQHRKALSHKASHKATRGLY
;
A
#
# COMPACT_ATOMS: atom_id res chain seq x y z
N MET A 1 28.60 2.22 14.35
CA MET A 1 27.96 0.89 14.46
C MET A 1 28.93 -0.13 13.89
N PRO A 2 29.24 -1.23 14.61
CA PRO A 2 30.10 -2.28 14.07
C PRO A 2 29.42 -2.97 12.87
N PRO A 3 30.19 -3.46 11.88
CA PRO A 3 29.63 -4.20 10.75
C PRO A 3 29.01 -5.50 11.26
N LEU A 4 27.74 -5.71 10.89
CA LEU A 4 27.01 -6.94 11.23
C LEU A 4 27.68 -8.11 10.51
N GLN A 5 28.15 -9.11 11.26
CA GLN A 5 28.73 -10.33 10.69
C GLN A 5 27.70 -11.04 9.79
N GLU A 6 28.14 -11.47 8.60
CA GLU A 6 27.27 -12.13 7.62
C GLU A 6 27.02 -13.59 8.05
N ILE A 7 25.79 -13.88 8.48
CA ILE A 7 25.33 -15.25 8.70
C ILE A 7 25.00 -15.85 7.34
N ASP A 8 25.75 -16.87 6.93
CA ASP A 8 25.48 -17.59 5.68
C ASP A 8 24.12 -18.32 5.79
N PRO A 9 23.10 -17.96 4.97
CA PRO A 9 21.82 -18.65 5.00
C PRO A 9 21.89 -20.12 4.58
N ASN A 10 22.99 -20.56 3.97
CA ASN A 10 23.23 -21.97 3.66
C ASN A 10 23.69 -22.77 4.90
N VAL A 11 24.03 -22.09 5.99
CA VAL A 11 24.39 -22.74 7.25
C VAL A 11 23.14 -22.80 8.13
N SER A 12 22.79 -24.02 8.56
CA SER A 12 21.66 -24.24 9.49
C SER A 12 21.89 -23.44 10.76
N THR A 13 21.05 -22.44 11.01
CA THR A 13 21.03 -21.72 12.28
C THR A 13 20.02 -22.39 13.21
N PRO A 14 20.32 -22.49 14.51
CA PRO A 14 19.42 -23.13 15.46
C PRO A 14 18.08 -22.38 15.50
N ALA A 15 16.98 -23.14 15.54
CA ALA A 15 15.64 -22.58 15.59
C ALA A 15 15.48 -21.62 16.78
N LYS A 16 14.87 -20.46 16.54
CA LYS A 16 14.52 -19.54 17.62
C LYS A 16 13.56 -20.23 18.58
N ARG A 17 13.80 -20.05 19.88
CA ARG A 17 12.90 -20.56 20.91
C ARG A 17 11.50 -19.99 20.68
N CYS A 18 10.48 -20.85 20.79
CA CYS A 18 9.10 -20.42 20.69
C CYS A 18 8.83 -19.38 21.79
N GLY A 19 8.05 -18.34 21.47
CA GLY A 19 7.63 -17.37 22.48
C GLY A 19 6.81 -18.06 23.59
N PRO A 20 6.53 -17.35 24.69
CA PRO A 20 5.67 -17.85 25.75
C PRO A 20 4.35 -18.38 25.18
N LYS A 21 3.86 -19.50 25.71
CA LYS A 21 2.57 -20.05 25.31
C LYS A 21 1.48 -18.99 25.56
N ARG A 22 0.55 -18.85 24.61
CA ARG A 22 -0.59 -17.95 24.77
C ARG A 22 -1.35 -18.32 26.06
N LYS A 23 -1.82 -17.30 26.80
CA LYS A 23 -2.68 -17.51 27.98
C LYS A 23 -3.88 -18.40 27.61
N ALA A 24 -4.28 -19.28 28.54
CA ALA A 24 -5.47 -20.10 28.38
C ALA A 24 -6.71 -19.22 28.23
N TYR A 25 -7.77 -19.74 27.63
CA TYR A 25 -8.98 -18.93 27.38
C TYR A 25 -9.57 -18.34 28.67
N ILE A 26 -9.53 -19.11 29.75
CA ILE A 26 -10.01 -18.75 31.10
C ILE A 26 -9.22 -17.55 31.67
N ASP A 27 -7.92 -17.46 31.37
CA ASP A 27 -7.03 -16.41 31.90
C ASP A 27 -7.02 -15.13 31.04
N ARG A 28 -7.78 -15.09 29.94
CA ARG A 28 -7.87 -13.92 29.06
C ARG A 28 -8.95 -12.98 29.59
N GLN A 29 -8.57 -11.74 29.88
CA GLN A 29 -9.54 -10.69 30.17
C GLN A 29 -10.34 -10.38 28.90
N PHE A 30 -11.68 -10.48 28.99
CA PHE A 30 -12.57 -10.06 27.92
C PHE A 30 -12.66 -8.53 27.90
N THR A 31 -12.46 -7.94 26.72
CA THR A 31 -12.67 -6.50 26.49
C THR A 31 -13.84 -6.35 25.52
N PRO A 32 -14.99 -5.79 25.95
CA PRO A 32 -16.11 -5.58 25.04
C PRO A 32 -15.72 -4.60 23.95
N ARG A 33 -16.23 -4.81 22.73
CA ARG A 33 -16.07 -3.84 21.65
C ARG A 33 -16.94 -2.62 21.94
N PRO A 34 -16.49 -1.40 21.59
CA PRO A 34 -17.33 -0.22 21.70
C PRO A 34 -18.57 -0.35 20.78
N PRO A 35 -19.70 0.31 21.13
CA PRO A 35 -20.87 0.36 20.26
C PRO A 35 -20.52 0.90 18.86
N ILE A 36 -21.22 0.40 17.83
CA ILE A 36 -21.02 0.85 16.46
C ILE A 36 -21.49 2.32 16.35
N GLN A 37 -20.55 3.24 16.19
CA GLN A 37 -20.86 4.68 16.12
C GLN A 37 -21.44 5.11 14.77
N ARG A 38 -21.09 4.39 13.68
CA ARG A 38 -21.45 4.77 12.31
C ARG A 38 -21.56 3.55 11.40
N ILE A 39 -22.52 3.58 10.48
CA ILE A 39 -22.60 2.61 9.40
C ILE A 39 -21.49 2.92 8.38
N GLU A 40 -20.49 2.04 8.32
CA GLU A 40 -19.39 2.13 7.35
C GLU A 40 -19.74 1.33 6.09
N ARG A 41 -20.05 2.04 4.99
CA ARG A 41 -20.21 1.42 3.67
C ARG A 41 -18.88 1.46 2.92
N THR A 42 -18.33 0.30 2.62
CA THR A 42 -17.15 0.16 1.76
C THR A 42 -17.58 -0.27 0.37
N TYR A 43 -17.07 0.42 -0.65
CA TYR A 43 -17.35 0.10 -2.04
C TYR A 43 -16.05 -0.32 -2.72
N SER A 44 -16.09 -1.45 -3.42
CA SER A 44 -14.94 -1.97 -4.17
C SER A 44 -14.48 -0.98 -5.24
N LYS A 45 -13.22 -1.07 -5.66
CA LYS A 45 -12.69 -0.22 -6.74
C LYS A 45 -13.48 -0.42 -8.03
N ALA A 46 -13.74 -1.69 -8.39
CA ALA A 46 -14.55 -2.05 -9.55
C ALA A 46 -15.94 -1.39 -9.53
N LYS A 47 -16.62 -1.38 -8.38
CA LYS A 47 -17.93 -0.72 -8.24
C LYS A 47 -17.86 0.79 -8.50
N LYS A 48 -16.81 1.45 -8.03
CA LYS A 48 -16.60 2.88 -8.28
C LYS A 48 -16.36 3.14 -9.76
N GLU A 49 -15.54 2.31 -10.41
CA GLU A 49 -15.27 2.38 -11.85
C GLU A 49 -16.54 2.15 -12.67
N GLU A 50 -17.32 1.12 -12.37
CA GLU A 50 -18.61 0.83 -13.01
C GLU A 50 -19.54 2.04 -12.98
N ILE A 51 -19.71 2.66 -11.80
CA ILE A 51 -20.58 3.83 -11.65
C ILE A 51 -20.09 5.00 -12.50
N ILE A 52 -18.78 5.27 -12.48
CA ILE A 52 -18.19 6.36 -13.28
C ILE A 52 -18.35 6.08 -14.79
N ILE A 53 -18.09 4.84 -15.23
CA ILE A 53 -18.24 4.42 -16.62
C ILE A 53 -19.70 4.54 -17.05
N TRP A 54 -20.63 4.07 -16.21
CA TRP A 54 -22.07 4.19 -16.44
C TRP A 54 -22.48 5.66 -16.57
N MET A 55 -22.06 6.53 -15.65
CA MET A 55 -22.35 7.96 -15.73
C MET A 55 -21.76 8.63 -16.98
N THR A 56 -20.64 8.11 -17.52
CA THR A 56 -19.99 8.69 -18.70
C THR A 56 -20.63 8.20 -20.01
N ARG A 57 -20.93 6.91 -20.09
CA ARG A 57 -21.37 6.23 -21.33
C ARG A 57 -22.88 6.12 -21.47
N HIS A 58 -23.60 6.03 -20.36
CA HIS A 58 -25.05 5.89 -20.37
C HIS A 58 -25.73 7.20 -20.75
N ARG A 59 -26.94 7.11 -21.30
CA ARG A 59 -27.78 8.25 -21.68
C ARG A 59 -29.19 7.99 -21.18
N ILE A 60 -29.82 9.02 -20.63
CA ILE A 60 -31.18 8.98 -20.11
C ILE A 60 -31.98 10.02 -20.89
N GLU A 61 -33.14 9.61 -21.39
CA GLU A 61 -34.06 10.51 -22.06
C GLU A 61 -34.75 11.42 -21.03
N ARG A 62 -34.69 12.73 -21.25
CA ARG A 62 -35.40 13.73 -20.47
C ARG A 62 -35.98 14.76 -21.41
N ASN A 63 -37.31 14.88 -21.40
CA ASN A 63 -38.06 15.83 -22.23
C ASN A 63 -37.73 15.70 -23.73
N GLY A 64 -37.61 14.47 -24.23
CA GLY A 64 -37.29 14.17 -25.63
C GLY A 64 -35.81 14.33 -26.01
N GLU A 65 -34.93 14.70 -25.07
CA GLU A 65 -33.49 14.83 -25.31
C GLU A 65 -32.71 13.75 -24.55
N TRP A 66 -31.75 13.12 -25.22
CA TRP A 66 -30.83 12.16 -24.61
C TRP A 66 -29.71 12.88 -23.86
N LYS A 67 -29.80 12.89 -22.52
CA LYS A 67 -28.83 13.56 -21.63
C LYS A 67 -27.98 12.56 -20.86
N GLN A 68 -26.86 13.06 -20.34
CA GLN A 68 -26.02 12.29 -19.43
C GLN A 68 -26.76 12.10 -18.07
N PRO A 69 -26.60 10.94 -17.41
CA PRO A 69 -27.17 10.72 -16.09
C PRO A 69 -26.68 11.75 -15.07
N SER A 70 -27.61 12.25 -14.25
CA SER A 70 -27.28 13.04 -13.07
C SER A 70 -26.75 12.13 -11.95
N PHE A 71 -26.05 12.72 -10.98
CA PHE A 71 -25.66 12.01 -9.75
C PHE A 71 -26.87 11.47 -8.97
N ARG A 72 -28.03 12.13 -9.05
CA ARG A 72 -29.27 11.62 -8.43
C ARG A 72 -29.80 10.38 -9.14
N ASP A 73 -29.63 10.29 -10.45
CA ASP A 73 -30.00 9.08 -11.21
C ASP A 73 -29.08 7.91 -10.80
N ALA A 74 -27.79 8.19 -10.66
CA ALA A 74 -26.83 7.21 -10.18
C ALA A 74 -27.11 6.76 -8.74
N GLU A 75 -27.52 7.67 -7.85
CA GLU A 75 -27.96 7.33 -6.49
C GLU A 75 -29.20 6.43 -6.51
N ALA A 76 -30.20 6.75 -7.33
CA ALA A 76 -31.41 5.96 -7.47
C ALA A 76 -31.13 4.55 -8.03
N HIS A 77 -30.24 4.45 -9.03
CA HIS A 77 -29.89 3.20 -9.69
C HIS A 77 -28.99 2.30 -8.84
N TRP A 78 -27.93 2.84 -8.26
CA TRP A 78 -26.89 2.07 -7.56
C TRP A 78 -27.05 2.04 -6.04
N LYS A 79 -28.00 2.81 -5.48
CA LYS A 79 -28.24 2.97 -4.03
C LYS A 79 -26.98 3.43 -3.27
N VAL A 80 -26.16 4.24 -3.93
CA VAL A 80 -24.98 4.88 -3.33
C VAL A 80 -25.30 6.35 -3.07
N PRO A 81 -24.99 6.89 -1.88
CA PRO A 81 -25.32 8.28 -1.57
C PRO A 81 -24.74 9.27 -2.59
N PHE A 82 -25.53 10.29 -2.96
CA PHE A 82 -25.13 11.35 -3.89
C PHE A 82 -23.75 11.95 -3.57
N LYS A 83 -23.51 12.30 -2.30
CA LYS A 83 -22.24 12.89 -1.86
C LYS A 83 -21.05 11.96 -2.13
N THR A 84 -21.25 10.66 -1.98
CA THR A 84 -20.21 9.65 -2.23
C THR A 84 -19.90 9.57 -3.72
N ILE A 85 -20.92 9.52 -4.58
CA ILE A 85 -20.76 9.48 -6.04
C ILE A 85 -20.08 10.77 -6.54
N SER A 86 -20.51 11.94 -6.05
CA SER A 86 -19.93 13.23 -6.41
C SER A 86 -18.43 13.30 -6.07
N ASN A 87 -18.03 12.80 -4.90
CA ASN A 87 -16.62 12.72 -4.53
C ASN A 87 -15.81 11.79 -5.44
N TRP A 88 -16.37 10.65 -5.85
CA TRP A 88 -15.69 9.76 -6.80
C TRP A 88 -15.58 10.36 -8.19
N TRP A 89 -16.60 11.10 -8.64
CA TRP A 89 -16.57 11.79 -9.93
C TRP A 89 -15.47 12.84 -10.02
N LYS A 90 -15.18 13.55 -8.92
CA LYS A 90 -14.03 14.48 -8.82
C LYS A 90 -12.69 13.75 -8.96
N LEU A 91 -12.61 12.51 -8.48
CA LEU A 91 -11.41 11.67 -8.52
C LEU A 91 -11.40 10.73 -9.73
N ARG A 92 -12.29 10.91 -10.70
CA ARG A 92 -12.51 9.92 -11.77
C ARG A 92 -11.26 9.60 -12.59
N ASP A 93 -10.40 10.58 -12.82
CA ASP A 93 -9.16 10.41 -13.60
C ASP A 93 -8.15 9.50 -12.86
N THR A 94 -8.24 9.44 -11.53
CA THR A 94 -7.45 8.53 -10.69
C THR A 94 -8.11 7.15 -10.53
N LEU A 95 -9.44 7.11 -10.51
CA LEU A 95 -10.21 5.89 -10.23
C LEU A 95 -10.41 5.03 -11.47
N VAL A 96 -10.60 5.64 -12.64
CA VAL A 96 -10.70 4.98 -13.95
C VAL A 96 -9.42 5.28 -14.73
N PRO A 97 -8.27 4.69 -14.36
CA PRO A 97 -7.07 4.89 -15.13
C PRO A 97 -7.22 4.21 -16.49
N SER A 98 -7.14 4.98 -17.57
CA SER A 98 -7.21 4.46 -18.94
C SER A 98 -6.11 3.43 -19.27
N ARG A 99 -5.01 3.43 -18.50
CA ARG A 99 -3.94 2.43 -18.39
C ARG A 99 -2.90 2.97 -17.41
N GLN A 100 -3.15 2.89 -16.11
CA GLN A 100 -2.05 3.08 -15.15
C GLN A 100 -1.23 1.78 -15.16
N THR A 101 -0.28 1.69 -16.09
CA THR A 101 0.83 0.76 -15.92
C THR A 101 1.49 1.16 -14.61
N ARG A 102 1.59 0.23 -13.65
CA ARG A 102 2.38 0.47 -12.44
C ARG A 102 3.80 0.72 -12.88
N GLN A 103 4.20 1.98 -13.02
CA GLN A 103 5.57 2.33 -13.38
C GLN A 103 6.41 2.13 -12.13
N TYR A 104 7.37 1.21 -12.23
CA TYR A 104 8.34 1.00 -11.16
C TYR A 104 9.24 2.24 -11.08
N SER A 105 9.00 3.06 -10.06
CA SER A 105 9.80 4.25 -9.76
C SER A 105 10.46 4.02 -8.41
N PRO A 106 11.68 3.47 -8.38
CA PRO A 106 12.37 3.19 -7.13
C PRO A 106 12.76 4.51 -6.48
N TYR A 107 12.62 4.56 -5.16
CA TYR A 107 12.94 5.77 -4.42
C TYR A 107 14.43 6.11 -4.52
N TRP A 108 15.28 5.07 -4.51
CA TRP A 108 16.74 5.15 -4.59
C TRP A 108 17.27 4.22 -5.69
N PRO A 109 17.30 4.68 -6.94
CA PRO A 109 17.70 3.85 -8.08
C PRO A 109 19.13 3.34 -7.96
N ASP A 110 20.06 4.14 -7.45
CA ASP A 110 21.48 3.77 -7.37
C ASP A 110 21.75 2.64 -6.37
N LEU A 111 21.14 2.72 -5.19
CA LEU A 111 21.23 1.66 -4.18
C LEU A 111 20.63 0.36 -4.70
N GLU A 112 19.46 0.43 -5.34
CA GLU A 112 18.81 -0.75 -5.90
C GLU A 112 19.62 -1.35 -7.05
N LYS A 113 20.23 -0.53 -7.89
CA LYS A 113 21.10 -0.98 -8.98
C LYS A 113 22.29 -1.77 -8.45
N GLU A 114 23.02 -1.23 -7.47
CA GLU A 114 24.15 -1.93 -6.86
C GLU A 114 23.71 -3.22 -6.15
N LEU A 115 22.63 -3.15 -5.39
CA LEU A 115 22.06 -4.29 -4.69
C LEU A 115 21.59 -5.40 -5.66
N TYR A 116 21.10 -5.03 -6.84
CA TYR A 116 20.76 -5.95 -7.91
C TYR A 116 21.99 -6.61 -8.55
N VAL A 117 23.07 -5.86 -8.77
CA VAL A 117 24.35 -6.42 -9.25
C VAL A 117 24.88 -7.46 -8.25
N MET A 118 24.92 -7.12 -6.96
CA MET A 118 25.35 -8.06 -5.91
C MET A 118 24.46 -9.32 -5.86
N PHE A 119 23.17 -9.18 -6.16
CA PHE A 119 22.24 -10.30 -6.23
C PHE A 119 22.55 -11.23 -7.41
N LEU A 120 22.83 -10.67 -8.60
CA LEU A 120 23.23 -11.46 -9.77
C LEU A 120 24.52 -12.23 -9.53
N GLU A 121 25.52 -11.61 -8.91
CA GLU A 121 26.77 -12.28 -8.54
C GLU A 121 26.53 -13.44 -7.55
N ALA A 122 25.68 -13.23 -6.53
CA ALA A 122 25.34 -14.26 -5.57
C ALA A 122 24.57 -15.43 -6.23
N ARG A 123 23.69 -15.12 -7.20
CA ARG A 123 22.97 -16.11 -7.99
C ARG A 123 23.88 -16.90 -8.92
N GLY A 124 24.85 -16.25 -9.57
CA GLY A 124 25.85 -16.94 -10.41
C GLY A 124 26.72 -17.91 -9.60
N ARG A 125 26.89 -17.65 -8.30
CA ARG A 125 27.56 -18.54 -7.35
C ARG A 125 26.62 -19.56 -6.68
N HIS A 126 25.37 -19.68 -7.16
CA HIS A 126 24.33 -20.57 -6.62
C HIS A 126 24.06 -20.40 -5.12
N LYS A 127 24.30 -19.22 -4.53
CA LYS A 127 24.00 -18.96 -3.13
C LYS A 127 22.53 -18.63 -2.92
N VAL A 128 21.94 -19.09 -1.81
CA VAL A 128 20.59 -18.68 -1.41
C VAL A 128 20.60 -17.23 -0.96
N VAL A 129 19.88 -16.37 -1.67
CA VAL A 129 19.72 -14.96 -1.31
C VAL A 129 18.42 -14.80 -0.53
N THR A 130 18.51 -14.47 0.76
CA THR A 130 17.35 -14.27 1.64
C THR A 130 16.97 -12.79 1.79
N THR A 131 15.80 -12.53 2.37
CA THR A 131 15.37 -11.16 2.72
C THR A 131 16.31 -10.49 3.73
N SER A 132 16.92 -11.26 4.64
CA SER A 132 17.93 -10.76 5.58
C SER A 132 19.17 -10.28 4.84
N TRP A 133 19.69 -11.08 3.90
CA TRP A 133 20.83 -10.70 3.05
C TRP A 133 20.59 -9.36 2.36
N PHE A 134 19.41 -9.18 1.74
CA PHE A 134 19.04 -7.92 1.09
C PHE A 134 19.05 -6.74 2.06
N ARG A 135 18.52 -6.92 3.27
CA ARG A 135 18.52 -5.86 4.30
C ARG A 135 19.93 -5.50 4.77
N HIS A 136 20.80 -6.49 4.95
CA HIS A 136 22.19 -6.24 5.36
C HIS A 136 22.98 -5.51 4.28
N LYS A 137 22.91 -6.00 3.02
CA LYS A 137 23.59 -5.35 1.90
C LYS A 137 23.03 -3.95 1.64
N ALA A 138 21.71 -3.75 1.70
CA ALA A 138 21.10 -2.43 1.59
C ALA A 138 21.63 -1.46 2.67
N ARG A 139 21.74 -1.89 3.93
CA ARG A 139 22.30 -1.06 5.01
C ARG A 139 23.78 -0.73 4.79
N SER A 140 24.55 -1.70 4.31
CA SER A 140 25.97 -1.50 3.99
C SER A 140 26.14 -0.49 2.86
N ILE A 141 25.34 -0.60 1.79
CA ILE A 141 25.34 0.34 0.67
C ILE A 141 24.88 1.71 1.14
N PHE A 142 23.81 1.79 1.93
CA PHE A 142 23.30 3.04 2.49
C PHE A 142 24.35 3.78 3.32
N ALA A 143 25.16 3.05 4.10
CA ALA A 143 26.23 3.65 4.90
C ALA A 143 27.35 4.25 4.03
N ARG A 144 27.60 3.68 2.84
CA ARG A 144 28.63 4.12 1.89
C ARG A 144 28.15 5.23 0.96
N LEU A 145 26.93 5.08 0.44
CA LEU A 145 26.30 5.99 -0.51
C LEU A 145 25.05 6.60 0.15
N PRO A 146 25.21 7.65 0.98
CA PRO A 146 24.06 8.41 1.44
C PRO A 146 23.37 9.06 0.24
N PRO A 147 22.05 9.27 0.29
CA PRO A 147 21.36 9.81 -0.86
C PRO A 147 21.77 11.25 -1.11
N ALA A 148 21.69 11.69 -2.37
CA ALA A 148 21.68 13.10 -2.69
C ALA A 148 20.59 13.82 -1.86
N SER A 149 20.86 15.06 -1.46
CA SER A 149 20.03 15.88 -0.54
C SER A 149 18.54 15.94 -0.93
N GLN A 150 18.23 15.78 -2.22
CA GLN A 150 16.87 15.72 -2.77
C GLN A 150 16.03 14.55 -2.23
N HIS A 151 16.62 13.41 -1.87
CA HIS A 151 15.88 12.26 -1.29
C HIS A 151 15.79 12.26 0.24
N ARG A 152 16.36 13.25 0.96
CA ARG A 152 16.16 13.36 2.42
C ARG A 152 14.82 13.99 2.77
N LYS A 153 14.31 14.92 1.95
CA LYS A 153 13.04 15.66 2.21
C LYS A 153 11.80 14.76 2.19
N ALA A 154 11.75 13.75 1.33
CA ALA A 154 10.61 12.82 1.25
C ALA A 154 10.54 11.78 2.39
N LEU A 155 11.64 11.56 3.14
CA LEU A 155 11.63 10.77 4.38
C LEU A 155 11.03 11.55 5.56
N SER A 156 11.21 12.88 5.59
CA SER A 156 10.68 13.77 6.63
C SER A 156 9.14 13.89 6.60
N HIS A 157 8.54 14.04 5.41
CA HIS A 157 7.08 14.15 5.26
C HIS A 157 6.30 12.92 5.76
N LYS A 158 6.89 11.72 5.71
CA LYS A 158 6.24 10.47 6.15
C LYS A 158 6.36 10.21 7.65
N ALA A 159 7.39 10.74 8.32
CA ALA A 159 7.50 10.65 9.78
C ALA A 159 6.39 11.46 10.48
N SER A 160 6.05 12.63 9.93
CA SER A 160 4.99 13.50 10.46
C SER A 160 3.58 12.89 10.36
N HIS A 161 3.27 12.17 9.28
CA HIS A 161 1.97 11.49 9.12
C HIS A 161 1.78 10.25 10.00
N LYS A 162 2.85 9.68 10.56
CA LYS A 162 2.76 8.51 11.46
C LYS A 162 2.59 8.90 12.92
N ALA A 163 2.98 10.11 13.32
CA ALA A 163 2.82 10.64 14.67
C ALA A 163 1.36 11.06 14.98
N THR A 164 0.58 11.43 13.97
CA THR A 164 -0.81 11.91 14.13
C THR A 164 -1.87 10.81 14.14
N ARG A 165 -1.49 9.54 14.03
CA ARG A 165 -2.40 8.37 14.05
C ARG A 165 -2.39 7.58 15.37
N GLY A 166 -1.76 8.11 16.42
CA GLY A 166 -1.65 7.48 17.75
C GLY A 166 -2.27 8.28 18.90
N LEU A 167 -2.98 9.36 18.60
CA LEU A 167 -3.70 10.17 19.57
C LEU A 167 -5.11 10.42 19.05
N TYR A 168 -5.98 9.42 19.17
CA TYR A 168 -7.43 9.51 19.38
C TYR A 168 -7.94 8.09 19.67
#